data_AF-A0A538M1A4-F1
#
_entry.id   AF-A0A538M1A4-F1
#
_cell.length_a   1.000
_cell.length_b   1.000
_cell.length_c   1.000
_cell.angle_alpha   90.00
_cell.angle_beta   90.00
_cell.angle_gamma   90.00
#
_symmetry.space_group_name_H-M   'P 1'
#
loop_
_entity.id
_entity.type
_entity.pdbx_description
1 polymer ?
#
loop_
_entity_poly.entity_id
_entity_poly.type
_entity_poly.pdbx_seq_one_letter_code
_entity_poly.pdbx_strand_id
1 'polypeptide(L)'
;MRKKSAARFAEREVHGVDDRGEAERVVIWIERLPGALWAVGRAVNPQYRRSDEARRDDYVFQGYELVDALEAANAALEDDVRVSEQDGTDAKVRPFLREELLRPLERWFFGR
;
A
#
# COMPACT_ATOMS: atom_id res chain seq x y z
N MET A 1 -18.92 -7.75 1.94
CA MET A 1 -17.91 -6.69 2.21
C MET A 1 -16.68 -7.34 2.82
N ARG A 2 -15.55 -7.36 2.10
CA ARG A 2 -14.27 -7.89 2.57
C ARG A 2 -13.76 -7.03 3.72
N LYS A 3 -13.45 -7.63 4.88
CA LYS A 3 -12.82 -6.91 6.00
C LYS A 3 -11.39 -6.56 5.60
N LYS A 4 -11.11 -5.28 5.30
CA LYS A 4 -9.74 -4.77 5.37
C LYS A 4 -9.20 -5.12 6.76
N SER A 5 -7.98 -5.64 6.86
CA SER A 5 -7.39 -5.93 8.18
C SER A 5 -7.51 -4.63 9.00
N ALA A 6 -7.97 -4.71 10.25
CA ALA A 6 -8.13 -3.53 11.10
C ALA A 6 -6.80 -2.75 11.30
N ALA A 7 -5.70 -3.33 10.83
CA ALA A 7 -4.37 -2.79 10.82
C ALA A 7 -4.01 -1.94 9.59
N ARG A 8 -4.76 -1.97 8.46
CA ARG A 8 -4.43 -1.13 7.28
C ARG A 8 -4.88 0.32 7.49
N PHE A 9 -3.91 1.23 7.50
CA PHE A 9 -4.15 2.66 7.71
C PHE A 9 -4.39 3.40 6.39
N ALA A 10 -3.66 3.02 5.33
CA ALA A 10 -3.79 3.62 4.01
C ALA A 10 -3.51 2.60 2.92
N GLU A 11 -4.08 2.82 1.75
CA GLU A 11 -3.93 1.98 0.56
C GLU A 11 -4.00 2.85 -0.70
N ARG A 12 -3.25 2.43 -1.73
CA ARG A 12 -3.26 3.00 -3.08
C ARG A 12 -3.27 1.86 -4.09
N GLU A 13 -3.87 2.14 -5.24
CA GLU A 13 -3.92 1.20 -6.36
C GLU A 13 -3.33 1.89 -7.58
N VAL A 14 -2.42 1.19 -8.24
CA VAL A 14 -1.84 1.57 -9.52
C VAL A 14 -2.36 0.56 -10.54
N HIS A 15 -2.84 1.05 -11.67
CA HIS A 15 -3.32 0.23 -12.78
C HIS A 15 -2.39 0.41 -13.95
N GLY A 16 -2.09 -0.68 -14.66
CA GLY A 16 -1.23 -0.66 -15.84
C GLY A 16 -1.57 -1.82 -16.76
N VAL A 17 -0.64 -2.13 -17.67
CA VAL A 17 -0.71 -3.32 -18.53
C VAL A 17 0.62 -4.06 -18.45
N ASP A 18 0.60 -5.39 -18.52
CA ASP A 18 1.83 -6.18 -18.55
C ASP A 18 2.41 -6.32 -19.97
N ASP A 19 3.54 -7.03 -20.10
CA ASP A 19 4.21 -7.30 -21.38
C ASP A 19 3.34 -8.06 -22.41
N ARG A 20 2.21 -8.64 -21.98
CA ARG A 20 1.25 -9.36 -22.82
C ARG A 20 0.04 -8.50 -23.17
N GLY A 21 -0.02 -7.27 -22.69
CA GLY A 21 -1.16 -6.36 -22.86
C GLY A 21 -2.32 -6.66 -21.91
N GLU A 22 -2.13 -7.50 -20.90
CA GLU A 22 -3.15 -7.83 -19.91
C GLU A 22 -3.18 -6.77 -18.80
N ALA A 23 -4.37 -6.48 -18.28
CA ALA A 23 -4.53 -5.47 -17.23
C ALA A 23 -3.81 -5.89 -15.94
N GLU A 24 -2.93 -5.02 -15.45
CA GLU A 24 -2.24 -5.17 -14.17
C GLU A 24 -2.81 -4.22 -13.12
N ARG A 25 -2.90 -4.72 -11.87
CA ARG A 25 -3.28 -3.93 -10.70
C ARG A 25 -2.26 -4.16 -9.58
N VAL A 26 -1.54 -3.12 -9.21
CA VAL A 26 -0.65 -3.13 -8.05
C VAL A 26 -1.36 -2.45 -6.88
N VAL A 27 -1.33 -3.09 -5.71
CA VAL A 27 -1.87 -2.53 -4.47
C VAL A 27 -0.71 -2.30 -3.51
N ILE A 28 -0.60 -1.06 -3.02
CA ILE A 28 0.37 -0.65 -2.01
C ILE A 28 -0.39 -0.23 -0.76
N TRP A 29 0.04 -0.68 0.42
CA TRP A 29 -0.61 -0.32 1.68
C TRP A 29 0.39 -0.07 2.79
N ILE A 30 -0.06 0.72 3.78
CA ILE A 30 0.63 0.92 5.05
C ILE A 30 -0.25 0.32 6.14
N GLU A 31 0.32 -0.57 6.94
CA GLU A 31 -0.37 -1.16 8.08
C GLU A 31 0.45 -1.15 9.37
N ARG A 32 -0.26 -1.33 10.49
CA ARG A 32 0.33 -1.45 11.81
C ARG A 32 0.22 -2.88 12.32
N LEU A 33 1.35 -3.57 12.38
CA LEU A 33 1.47 -4.92 12.91
C LEU A 33 1.56 -4.91 14.45
N PRO A 34 1.31 -6.06 15.12
CA PRO A 34 1.51 -6.19 16.55
C PRO A 34 2.91 -5.72 16.99
N GLY A 35 3.00 -5.13 18.18
CA GLY A 35 4.27 -4.61 18.70
C GLY A 35 4.66 -3.25 18.12
N ALA A 36 3.68 -2.44 17.69
CA ALA A 36 3.89 -1.08 17.21
C ALA A 36 4.74 -0.98 15.93
N LEU A 37 4.87 -2.06 15.17
CA LEU A 37 5.63 -2.13 13.94
C LEU A 37 4.80 -1.57 12.76
N TRP A 38 5.39 -0.65 12.00
CA TRP A 38 4.86 -0.23 10.71
C TRP A 38 5.35 -1.18 9.62
N ALA A 39 4.44 -1.52 8.71
CA ALA A 39 4.77 -2.33 7.55
C ALA A 39 4.20 -1.69 6.29
N VAL A 40 4.98 -1.74 5.21
CA VAL A 40 4.55 -1.37 3.86
C VAL A 40 4.50 -2.62 3.03
N GLY A 41 3.33 -2.90 2.46
CA GLY A 41 3.15 -4.01 1.55
C GLY A 41 2.91 -3.53 0.13
N ARG A 42 3.36 -4.33 -0.84
CA ARG A 42 3.11 -4.20 -2.27
C ARG A 42 2.68 -5.56 -2.81
N ALA A 43 1.57 -5.60 -3.53
CA ALA A 43 1.07 -6.81 -4.16
C ALA A 43 0.65 -6.53 -5.61
N VAL A 44 1.20 -7.29 -6.54
CA VAL A 44 0.76 -7.34 -7.93
C VAL A 44 -0.39 -8.33 -8.07
N ASN A 45 -1.45 -7.89 -8.75
CA ASN A 45 -2.66 -8.63 -9.06
C ASN A 45 -3.25 -9.43 -7.87
N PRO A 46 -3.46 -8.81 -6.70
CA PRO A 46 -3.98 -9.53 -5.53
C PRO A 46 -5.39 -10.09 -5.74
N GLN A 47 -6.16 -9.58 -6.71
CA GLN A 47 -7.49 -10.08 -7.06
C GLN A 47 -7.50 -11.55 -7.53
N TYR A 48 -6.38 -12.08 -8.01
CA TYR A 48 -6.27 -13.49 -8.44
C TYR A 48 -5.83 -14.42 -7.32
N ARG A 49 -5.56 -13.90 -6.11
CA ARG A 49 -5.15 -14.73 -4.97
C ARG A 49 -6.36 -15.42 -4.35
N ARG A 50 -6.11 -16.59 -3.77
CA ARG A 50 -7.11 -17.36 -3.01
C ARG A 50 -7.50 -16.72 -1.67
N SER A 51 -6.69 -15.78 -1.17
CA SER A 51 -6.90 -15.08 0.09
C SER A 51 -6.43 -13.62 -0.04
N ASP A 52 -7.04 -12.73 0.74
CA ASP A 52 -6.66 -11.31 0.87
C ASP A 52 -5.57 -11.05 1.91
N GLU A 53 -5.16 -12.09 2.64
CA GLU A 53 -4.08 -12.00 3.60
C GLU A 53 -2.77 -11.61 2.91
N ALA A 54 -2.05 -10.68 3.53
CA ALA A 54 -0.71 -10.31 3.11
C ALA A 54 0.23 -11.51 3.23
N ARG A 55 1.01 -11.75 2.19
CA ARG A 55 2.09 -12.74 2.19
C ARG A 55 3.34 -12.09 2.76
N ARG A 56 4.22 -12.91 3.33
CA ARG A 56 5.51 -12.43 3.86
C ARG A 56 6.31 -11.64 2.81
N ASP A 57 6.30 -12.12 1.57
CA ASP A 57 7.05 -11.52 0.46
C ASP A 57 6.38 -10.28 -0.14
N ASP A 58 5.17 -9.93 0.31
CA ASP A 58 4.55 -8.66 -0.09
C ASP A 58 5.16 -7.46 0.64
N TYR A 59 5.83 -7.69 1.79
CA TYR A 59 6.35 -6.59 2.60
C TYR A 59 7.66 -6.05 2.05
N VAL A 60 7.63 -4.81 1.56
CA VAL A 60 8.80 -4.09 1.06
C VAL A 60 9.52 -3.31 2.17
N PHE A 61 8.83 -3.05 3.29
CA PHE A 61 9.41 -2.42 4.47
C PHE A 61 8.72 -2.90 5.75
N GLN A 62 9.50 -3.04 6.82
CA GLN A 62 9.03 -3.23 8.20
C GLN A 62 9.96 -2.47 9.15
N GLY A 63 9.40 -1.61 10.01
CA GLY A 63 10.19 -0.80 10.94
C GLY A 63 9.32 -0.04 11.95
N TYR A 64 9.95 0.62 12.91
CA TYR A 64 9.24 1.29 14.01
C TYR A 64 8.95 2.77 13.72
N GLU A 65 9.68 3.38 12.79
CA GLU A 65 9.53 4.78 12.44
C GLU A 65 8.46 4.99 11.35
N LEU A 66 7.52 5.90 11.63
CA LEU A 66 6.45 6.23 10.68
C LEU A 66 6.99 6.93 9.43
N VAL A 67 8.04 7.74 9.59
CA VAL A 67 8.63 8.49 8.47
C VAL A 67 9.26 7.53 7.46
N ASP A 68 10.03 6.55 7.91
CA ASP A 68 10.62 5.51 7.06
C ASP A 68 9.54 4.69 6.33
N ALA A 69 8.44 4.37 7.01
CA ALA A 69 7.31 3.68 6.38
C ALA A 69 6.65 4.52 5.29
N LEU A 70 6.51 5.83 5.49
CA LEU A 70 5.98 6.75 4.49
C LEU A 70 6.92 6.89 3.29
N GLU A 71 8.23 6.98 3.54
CA GLU A 71 9.25 7.04 2.50
C GLU A 71 9.23 5.76 1.65
N ALA A 72 9.24 4.58 2.29
CA ALA A 72 9.18 3.30 1.60
C ALA A 72 7.89 3.13 0.77
N ALA A 73 6.74 3.57 1.31
CA ALA A 73 5.46 3.49 0.61
C ALA A 73 5.39 4.43 -0.60
N ASN A 74 5.90 5.65 -0.47
CA ASN A 74 5.92 6.62 -1.56
C ASN A 74 6.96 6.26 -2.63
N ALA A 75 8.11 5.72 -2.24
CA ALA A 75 9.10 5.20 -3.19
C ALA A 75 8.53 4.04 -4.02
N ALA A 76 7.88 3.06 -3.37
CA ALA A 76 7.21 1.97 -4.09
C ALA A 76 6.10 2.50 -5.03
N LEU A 77 5.32 3.48 -4.57
CA LEU A 77 4.26 4.08 -5.38
C LEU A 77 4.81 4.81 -6.60
N GLU A 78 5.88 5.59 -6.43
CA GLU A 78 6.52 6.32 -7.53
C GLU A 78 7.08 5.35 -8.57
N ASP A 79 7.72 4.25 -8.15
CA ASP A 79 8.21 3.23 -9.06
C ASP A 79 7.09 2.59 -9.88
N ASP A 80 5.97 2.22 -9.24
CA ASP A 80 4.82 1.62 -9.93
C ASP A 80 4.10 2.61 -10.85
N VAL A 81 3.92 3.86 -10.43
CA VAL A 81 3.30 4.91 -11.26
C VAL A 81 4.16 5.20 -12.49
N ARG A 82 5.48 5.30 -12.31
CA ARG A 82 6.41 5.55 -13.42
C ARG A 82 6.38 4.43 -14.47
N VAL A 83 6.23 3.18 -14.05
CA VAL A 83 6.06 2.04 -14.98
C VAL A 83 4.72 2.15 -15.71
N SER A 84 3.63 2.37 -14.98
CA SER A 84 2.28 2.55 -15.53
C SER A 84 2.17 3.70 -16.56
N GLU A 85 2.84 4.83 -16.30
CA GLU A 85 2.91 5.97 -17.22
C GLU A 85 3.65 5.64 -18.52
N GLN A 86 4.73 4.83 -18.45
CA GLN A 86 5.46 4.36 -19.63
C GLN A 86 4.58 3.46 -20.52
N ASP A 87 3.64 2.74 -19.90
CA ASP A 87 2.65 1.90 -20.59
C ASP A 87 1.44 2.71 -21.11
N GLY A 88 1.46 4.03 -20.97
CA GLY A 88 0.45 4.96 -21.50
C GLY A 88 -0.75 5.19 -20.58
N THR A 89 -0.68 4.80 -19.31
CA THR A 89 -1.75 5.04 -18.33
C THR A 89 -1.48 6.30 -17.52
N ASP A 90 -2.31 7.35 -17.70
CA ASP A 90 -2.14 8.68 -17.06
C ASP A 90 -2.76 8.73 -15.63
N ALA A 91 -2.67 7.63 -14.88
CA ALA A 91 -3.30 7.52 -13.58
C ALA A 91 -2.52 8.32 -12.51
N LYS A 92 -2.97 9.54 -12.22
CA LYS A 92 -2.42 10.37 -11.13
C LYS A 92 -2.81 9.83 -9.76
N VAL A 93 -2.02 8.90 -9.24
CA VAL A 93 -2.19 8.36 -7.89
C VAL A 93 -1.55 9.30 -6.87
N ARG A 94 -2.32 9.74 -5.86
CA ARG A 94 -1.82 10.65 -4.83
C ARG A 94 -0.85 9.92 -3.89
N PRO A 95 0.23 10.58 -3.42
CA PRO A 95 1.12 10.01 -2.43
C PRO A 95 0.42 9.69 -1.10
N PHE A 96 1.08 8.88 -0.28
CA PHE A 96 0.72 8.67 1.12
C PHE A 96 1.15 9.89 1.94
N LEU A 97 0.21 10.43 2.71
CA LEU A 97 0.46 11.58 3.57
C LEU A 97 0.46 11.17 5.04
N ARG A 98 1.35 11.80 5.82
CA ARG A 98 1.43 11.56 7.26
C ARG A 98 0.10 11.76 7.97
N GLU A 99 -0.66 12.79 7.59
CA GLU A 99 -1.96 13.09 8.20
C GLU A 99 -3.00 11.96 8.02
N GLU A 100 -2.91 11.19 6.94
CA GLU A 100 -3.80 10.05 6.69
C GLU A 100 -3.54 8.92 7.69
N LEU A 101 -2.31 8.80 8.19
CA LEU A 101 -1.89 7.76 9.14
C LEU A 101 -2.08 8.19 10.59
N LEU A 102 -1.99 9.49 10.89
CA LEU A 102 -2.17 10.00 12.25
C LEU A 102 -3.63 9.95 12.72
N ARG A 103 -4.62 10.31 11.87
CA ARG A 103 -6.02 10.34 12.31
C ARG A 103 -6.56 8.98 12.78
N PRO A 104 -6.31 7.85 12.08
CA PRO A 104 -6.70 6.55 12.59
C PRO A 104 -5.92 6.16 13.85
N LEU A 105 -4.67 6.61 13.98
CA LEU A 105 -3.82 6.33 15.13
C LEU A 105 -4.34 7.04 16.38
N GLU A 106 -4.70 8.32 16.25
CA GLU A 106 -5.34 9.10 17.30
C GLU A 106 -6.66 8.49 17.74
N ARG A 107 -7.51 8.04 16.80
CA ARG A 107 -8.73 7.30 17.14
C ARG A 107 -8.44 5.99 17.87
N TRP A 108 -7.39 5.28 17.47
CA TRP A 108 -7.01 4.01 18.07
C TRP A 108 -6.47 4.18 19.51
N PHE A 109 -5.71 5.25 19.79
CA PHE A 109 -5.17 5.52 21.12
C PHE A 109 -6.10 6.32 22.03
N PHE A 110 -6.87 7.26 21.49
CA PHE A 110 -7.62 8.26 22.27
C PHE A 110 -9.13 8.11 22.18
N GLY A 111 -9.66 7.21 21.34
CA GLY A 111 -11.06 6.78 21.36
C GLY A 111 -12.10 7.87 21.15
N ARG A 112 -11.76 8.96 20.44
CA ARG A 112 -12.62 10.13 20.27
C ARG A 112 -13.05 10.36 18.83
#